data_AF-A0A1V1PR81-F1
#
_entry.id   AF-A0A1V1PR81-F1
#
_cell.length_a   1.000
_cell.length_b   1.000
_cell.length_c   1.000
_cell.angle_alpha   90.00
_cell.angle_beta   90.00
_cell.angle_gamma   90.00
#
_symmetry.space_group_name_H-M   'P 1'
#
loop_
_entity.id
_entity.type
_entity.pdbx_description
1 polymer ?
#
loop_
_entity_poly.entity_id
_entity_poly.type
_entity_poly.pdbx_seq_one_letter_code
_entity_poly.pdbx_strand_id
1 'polypeptide(L)'
;MTVYTDVDARPRIVPEIMGSSLRHRRLVIAGYVAFDPIALARPSMRPREIALLTSLLRRTKHMVEFGAGGSTTLSLKLGVSHLVSVESDEEWISRILADDSAARAHEDGRLKLLRADIGPIGFLGGPGKGSDRGKWPSYSRTPWTHLDGHALDLILIDGRFRIACILDSLLRVDRRTILAIHDFWNRPAYHGVLPFLDEIDRCESLGVFRVKREFDRTAAEALLKEAAYWPG
;
A
#
# COMPACT_ATOMS: atom_id res chain seq x y z
N MET A 1 -45.23 24.46 -9.06
CA MET A 1 -44.97 23.40 -8.06
C MET A 1 -43.67 22.74 -8.49
N THR A 2 -42.56 23.18 -7.90
CA THR A 2 -41.20 22.81 -8.31
C THR A 2 -40.86 21.46 -7.67
N VAL A 3 -40.53 20.45 -8.48
CA VAL A 3 -40.05 19.15 -7.99
C VAL A 3 -38.53 19.19 -8.03
N TYR A 4 -37.91 19.24 -6.86
CA TYR A 4 -36.47 19.06 -6.68
C TYR A 4 -36.14 17.59 -6.91
N THR A 5 -35.35 17.28 -7.94
CA THR A 5 -34.67 15.99 -8.07
C THR A 5 -33.31 16.08 -7.40
N ASP A 6 -33.19 15.37 -6.29
CA ASP A 6 -32.00 15.16 -5.48
C ASP A 6 -30.79 14.75 -6.35
N VAL A 7 -29.71 15.53 -6.27
CA VAL A 7 -28.45 15.36 -7.01
C VAL A 7 -27.38 14.61 -6.20
N ASP A 8 -27.72 14.03 -5.03
CA ASP A 8 -26.74 13.39 -4.13
C ASP A 8 -26.88 11.87 -3.97
N ALA A 9 -27.51 11.18 -4.91
CA ALA A 9 -27.52 9.72 -4.93
C ALA A 9 -26.16 9.15 -5.42
N ARG A 10 -25.16 9.05 -4.53
CA ARG A 10 -23.99 8.20 -4.77
C ARG A 10 -24.46 6.76 -5.01
N PRO A 11 -23.97 6.05 -6.05
CA PRO A 11 -24.30 4.64 -6.21
C PRO A 11 -23.80 3.86 -4.99
N ARG A 12 -24.73 3.26 -4.23
CA ARG A 12 -24.41 2.25 -3.22
C ARG A 12 -23.85 1.03 -3.94
N ILE A 13 -22.52 0.89 -3.93
CA ILE A 13 -21.90 -0.40 -4.24
C ILE A 13 -22.19 -1.30 -3.04
N VAL A 14 -23.24 -2.10 -3.14
CA VAL A 14 -23.47 -3.22 -2.23
C VAL A 14 -22.40 -4.25 -2.56
N PRO A 15 -21.47 -4.61 -1.64
CA PRO A 15 -20.52 -5.68 -1.91
C PRO A 15 -21.28 -7.00 -1.79
N GLU A 16 -21.92 -7.39 -2.87
CA GLU A 16 -22.31 -8.78 -3.07
C GLU A 16 -21.01 -9.59 -3.04
N ILE A 17 -21.00 -10.67 -2.25
CA ILE A 17 -19.80 -11.46 -1.97
C ILE A 17 -19.23 -11.96 -3.30
N MET A 18 -18.19 -11.29 -3.81
CA MET A 18 -17.51 -11.69 -5.05
C MET A 18 -16.72 -12.97 -4.78
N GLY A 19 -17.13 -14.06 -5.44
CA GLY A 19 -16.43 -15.34 -5.43
C GLY A 19 -14.95 -15.20 -5.82
N SER A 20 -14.10 -16.09 -5.33
CA SER A 20 -12.63 -16.05 -5.49
C SER A 20 -12.17 -15.83 -6.94
N SER A 21 -12.87 -16.39 -7.93
CA SER A 21 -12.51 -16.27 -9.35
C SER A 21 -12.78 -14.88 -9.97
N LEU A 22 -13.61 -14.04 -9.34
CA LEU A 22 -13.95 -12.69 -9.84
C LEU A 22 -13.09 -11.58 -9.23
N ARG A 23 -12.38 -11.86 -8.12
CA ARG A 23 -11.46 -10.92 -7.44
C ARG A 23 -10.28 -10.51 -8.31
N HIS A 24 -10.06 -11.29 -9.35
CA HIS A 24 -8.93 -11.22 -10.25
C HIS A 24 -9.33 -10.89 -11.69
N ARG A 25 -10.47 -10.24 -11.92
CA ARG A 25 -10.87 -9.78 -13.26
C ARG A 25 -10.58 -8.30 -13.43
N ARG A 26 -10.25 -7.90 -14.66
CA ARG A 26 -10.02 -6.48 -14.99
C ARG A 26 -11.23 -5.66 -14.54
N LEU A 27 -11.02 -4.75 -13.61
CA LEU A 27 -12.03 -3.86 -13.06
C LEU A 27 -11.73 -2.44 -13.52
N VAL A 28 -12.72 -1.76 -14.09
CA VAL A 28 -12.60 -0.36 -14.50
C VAL A 28 -13.59 0.47 -13.70
N ILE A 29 -13.11 1.49 -12.98
CA ILE A 29 -13.92 2.44 -12.21
C ILE A 29 -13.67 3.84 -12.78
N ALA A 30 -14.72 4.53 -13.23
CA ALA A 30 -14.63 5.88 -13.79
C ALA A 30 -13.58 6.05 -14.91
N GLY A 31 -13.40 5.01 -15.76
CA GLY A 31 -12.42 5.00 -16.85
C GLY A 31 -11.00 4.57 -16.44
N TYR A 32 -10.74 4.33 -15.15
CA TYR A 32 -9.46 3.84 -14.63
C TYR A 32 -9.49 2.34 -14.42
N VAL A 33 -8.44 1.62 -14.82
CA VAL A 33 -8.30 0.20 -14.51
C VAL A 33 -7.96 0.08 -13.01
N ALA A 34 -8.98 -0.10 -12.18
CA ALA A 34 -8.86 -0.25 -10.73
C ALA A 34 -8.18 -1.56 -10.32
N PHE A 35 -8.25 -2.58 -11.17
CA PHE A 35 -7.52 -3.83 -11.04
C PHE A 35 -7.36 -4.43 -12.44
N ASP A 36 -6.17 -4.92 -12.81
CA ASP A 36 -5.98 -5.70 -14.03
C ASP A 36 -5.14 -6.93 -13.67
N PRO A 37 -5.66 -8.16 -13.84
CA PRO A 37 -4.87 -9.37 -13.61
C PRO A 37 -3.66 -9.49 -14.55
N ILE A 38 -3.61 -8.70 -15.63
CA ILE A 38 -2.49 -8.64 -16.59
C ILE A 38 -1.50 -7.52 -16.23
N ALA A 39 -1.89 -6.50 -15.46
CA ALA A 39 -1.05 -5.31 -15.25
C ALA A 39 -0.07 -5.43 -14.08
N LEU A 40 0.71 -6.51 -14.01
CA LEU A 40 2.03 -6.45 -13.37
C LEU A 40 2.98 -5.51 -14.15
N ALA A 41 2.63 -5.16 -15.39
CA ALA A 41 3.44 -4.27 -16.22
C ALA A 41 3.53 -2.84 -15.67
N ARG A 42 2.54 -2.35 -14.90
CA ARG A 42 2.48 -0.96 -14.42
C ARG A 42 1.77 -0.86 -13.07
N PRO A 43 2.18 0.05 -12.18
CA PRO A 43 1.42 0.36 -10.96
C PRO A 43 -0.02 0.78 -11.27
N SER A 44 -0.97 0.43 -10.41
CA SER A 44 -2.37 0.88 -10.49
C SER A 44 -2.51 2.32 -9.98
N MET A 45 -1.84 3.23 -10.68
CA MET A 45 -1.73 4.66 -10.35
C MET A 45 -1.92 5.50 -11.62
N ARG A 46 -2.22 6.78 -11.48
CA ARG A 46 -2.31 7.69 -12.64
C ARG A 46 -0.93 7.92 -13.26
N PRO A 47 -0.85 8.26 -14.57
CA PRO A 47 0.44 8.42 -15.24
C PRO A 47 1.39 9.43 -14.57
N ARG A 48 0.85 10.52 -14.00
CA ARG A 48 1.66 11.52 -13.28
C ARG A 48 2.16 11.00 -11.93
N GLU A 49 1.34 10.23 -11.22
CA GLU A 49 1.73 9.54 -9.99
C GLU A 49 2.81 8.48 -10.26
N ILE A 50 2.67 7.69 -11.33
CA ILE A 50 3.71 6.73 -11.76
C ILE A 50 5.01 7.48 -12.07
N ALA A 51 4.95 8.65 -12.72
CA ALA A 51 6.14 9.44 -13.01
C ALA A 51 6.83 9.94 -11.73
N LEU A 52 6.06 10.42 -10.74
CA LEU A 52 6.60 10.81 -9.43
C LEU A 52 7.22 9.60 -8.71
N LEU A 53 6.49 8.48 -8.60
CA LEU A 53 6.99 7.24 -7.99
C LEU A 53 8.28 6.76 -8.69
N THR A 54 8.31 6.75 -10.02
CA THR A 54 9.50 6.40 -10.81
C THR A 54 10.69 7.29 -10.46
N SER A 55 10.48 8.59 -10.23
CA SER A 55 11.55 9.51 -9.86
C SER A 55 12.12 9.25 -8.46
N LEU A 56 11.29 8.76 -7.53
CA LEU A 56 11.71 8.30 -6.21
C LEU A 56 12.48 6.99 -6.33
N LEU A 57 11.91 5.99 -7.00
CA LEU A 57 12.49 4.65 -7.17
C LEU A 57 13.88 4.65 -7.83
N ARG A 58 14.13 5.57 -8.78
CA ARG A 58 15.47 5.73 -9.39
C ARG A 58 16.57 6.09 -8.38
N ARG A 59 16.20 6.60 -7.22
CA ARG A 59 17.12 6.97 -6.12
C ARG A 59 17.05 5.99 -4.96
N THR A 60 16.25 4.93 -5.06
CA THR A 60 16.00 3.96 -4.00
C THR A 60 16.84 2.71 -4.22
N LYS A 61 17.49 2.23 -3.16
CA LYS A 61 18.18 0.94 -3.12
C LYS A 61 17.54 -0.02 -2.13
N HIS A 62 17.06 0.49 -0.99
CA HIS A 62 16.40 -0.30 0.03
C HIS A 62 14.98 0.21 0.26
N MET A 63 14.01 -0.68 0.13
CA MET A 63 12.60 -0.32 0.13
C MET A 63 11.74 -1.31 0.90
N VAL A 64 10.76 -0.77 1.63
CA VAL A 64 9.58 -1.53 2.08
C VAL A 64 8.37 -1.11 1.24
N GLU A 65 7.57 -2.08 0.85
CA GLU A 65 6.30 -1.89 0.16
C GLU A 65 5.18 -2.56 0.95
N PHE A 66 4.10 -1.85 1.20
CA PHE A 66 2.85 -2.40 1.69
C PHE A 66 1.84 -2.40 0.54
N GLY A 67 1.40 -3.57 0.11
CA GLY A 67 0.58 -3.79 -1.09
C GLY A 67 1.45 -4.10 -2.30
N ALA A 68 1.55 -5.38 -2.66
CA ALA A 68 2.41 -5.82 -3.75
C ALA A 68 1.68 -5.75 -5.11
N GLY A 69 2.41 -5.56 -6.21
CA GLY A 69 1.81 -5.52 -7.56
C GLY A 69 2.72 -4.88 -8.61
N GLY A 70 2.15 -4.03 -9.47
CA GLY A 70 2.89 -3.37 -10.55
C GLY A 70 3.99 -2.40 -10.08
N SER A 71 3.89 -1.88 -8.85
CA SER A 71 4.97 -1.11 -8.21
C SER A 71 6.15 -1.99 -7.78
N THR A 72 5.90 -3.24 -7.39
CA THR A 72 6.93 -4.23 -7.09
C THR A 72 7.81 -4.47 -8.32
N THR A 73 7.20 -4.79 -9.46
CA THR A 73 7.93 -5.06 -10.72
C THR A 73 8.63 -3.81 -11.25
N LEU A 74 8.00 -2.63 -11.16
CA LEU A 74 8.61 -1.36 -11.53
C LEU A 74 9.87 -1.08 -10.70
N SER A 75 9.80 -1.30 -9.38
CA SER A 75 10.94 -1.11 -8.46
C SER A 75 12.12 -1.99 -8.84
N LEU A 76 11.87 -3.27 -9.13
CA LEU A 76 12.91 -4.22 -9.56
C LEU A 76 13.54 -3.82 -10.90
N LYS A 77 12.72 -3.40 -11.88
CA LYS A 77 13.18 -2.93 -13.20
C LYS A 77 14.02 -1.65 -13.10
N LEU A 78 13.79 -0.81 -12.08
CA LEU A 78 14.56 0.41 -11.82
C LEU A 78 15.79 0.18 -10.94
N GLY A 79 16.08 -1.07 -10.55
CA GLY A 79 17.31 -1.43 -9.85
C GLY A 79 17.29 -1.14 -8.35
N VAL A 80 16.13 -1.28 -7.70
CA VAL A 80 16.05 -1.43 -6.25
C VAL A 80 16.73 -2.75 -5.87
N SER A 81 17.71 -2.68 -4.96
CA SER A 81 18.59 -3.79 -4.61
C SER A 81 17.99 -4.69 -3.53
N HIS A 82 17.26 -4.12 -2.58
CA HIS A 82 16.59 -4.87 -1.52
C HIS A 82 15.17 -4.34 -1.36
N LEU A 83 14.20 -5.17 -1.75
CA LEU A 83 12.77 -4.88 -1.69
C LEU A 83 12.09 -5.89 -0.77
N VAL A 84 11.51 -5.42 0.32
CA VAL A 84 10.58 -6.19 1.15
C VAL A 84 9.17 -5.73 0.83
N SER A 85 8.36 -6.60 0.23
CA SER A 85 6.98 -6.27 -0.17
C SER A 85 5.99 -7.14 0.58
N VAL A 86 4.95 -6.53 1.14
CA VAL A 86 3.94 -7.18 1.99
C VAL A 86 2.62 -7.26 1.25
N GLU A 87 2.03 -8.45 1.22
CA GLU A 87 0.71 -8.69 0.64
C GLU A 87 -0.09 -9.68 1.50
N SER A 88 -1.40 -9.50 1.55
CA SER A 88 -2.36 -10.38 2.24
C SER A 88 -2.85 -11.56 1.39
N ASP A 89 -2.95 -11.35 0.07
CA ASP A 89 -3.47 -12.32 -0.89
C ASP A 89 -2.37 -13.24 -1.44
N GLU A 90 -2.41 -14.51 -1.02
CA GLU A 90 -1.46 -15.54 -1.43
C GLU A 90 -1.56 -15.91 -2.92
N GLU A 91 -2.76 -15.85 -3.51
CA GLU A 91 -2.93 -16.06 -4.94
C GLU A 91 -2.31 -14.88 -5.71
N TRP A 92 -2.46 -13.66 -5.20
CA TRP A 92 -1.82 -12.47 -5.78
C TRP A 92 -0.29 -12.53 -5.70
N ILE A 93 0.26 -12.96 -4.56
CA ILE A 93 1.70 -13.22 -4.40
C ILE A 93 2.19 -14.21 -5.46
N SER A 94 1.46 -15.32 -5.63
CA SER A 94 1.81 -16.36 -6.61
C SER A 94 1.81 -15.81 -8.04
N ARG A 95 0.90 -14.89 -8.36
CA ARG A 95 0.84 -14.21 -9.67
C ARG A 95 2.01 -13.25 -9.86
N ILE A 96 2.39 -12.49 -8.83
CA ILE A 96 3.55 -11.60 -8.90
C ILE A 96 4.81 -12.42 -9.19
N LEU A 97 4.98 -13.56 -8.51
CA LEU A 97 6.11 -14.46 -8.71
C LEU A 97 6.09 -15.18 -10.07
N ALA A 98 5.01 -15.09 -10.84
CA ALA A 98 4.98 -15.57 -12.22
C ALA A 98 5.59 -14.56 -13.22
N ASP A 99 5.86 -13.31 -12.82
CA ASP A 99 6.64 -12.36 -13.63
C ASP A 99 8.15 -12.68 -13.50
N ASP A 100 8.84 -12.82 -14.64
CA ASP A 100 10.25 -13.20 -14.69
C ASP A 100 11.16 -12.29 -13.84
N SER A 101 10.87 -10.99 -13.77
CA SER A 101 11.70 -10.04 -13.02
C SER A 101 11.53 -10.21 -11.51
N ALA A 102 10.30 -10.48 -11.07
CA ALA A 102 9.98 -10.79 -9.67
C ALA A 102 10.50 -12.17 -9.27
N ALA A 103 10.31 -13.19 -10.11
CA ALA A 103 10.81 -14.55 -9.87
C ALA A 103 12.33 -14.55 -9.66
N ARG A 104 13.09 -13.98 -10.60
CA ARG A 104 14.56 -13.91 -10.50
C ARG A 104 15.01 -13.10 -9.28
N ALA A 105 14.35 -11.98 -8.99
CA ALA A 105 14.65 -11.18 -7.80
C ALA A 105 14.34 -11.92 -6.51
N HIS A 106 13.34 -12.78 -6.51
CA HIS A 106 13.00 -13.60 -5.35
C HIS A 106 14.06 -14.68 -5.13
N GLU A 107 14.44 -15.39 -6.20
CA GLU A 107 15.48 -16.43 -6.18
C GLU A 107 16.86 -15.90 -5.74
N ASP A 108 17.25 -14.71 -6.20
CA ASP A 108 18.54 -14.09 -5.86
C ASP A 108 18.52 -13.27 -4.55
N GLY A 109 17.38 -13.22 -3.86
CA GLY A 109 17.21 -12.57 -2.55
C GLY A 109 17.00 -11.06 -2.58
N ARG A 110 16.95 -10.42 -3.76
CA ARG A 110 16.63 -8.99 -3.89
C ARG A 110 15.18 -8.65 -3.54
N LEU A 111 14.25 -9.60 -3.72
CA LEU A 111 12.83 -9.48 -3.38
C LEU A 111 12.45 -10.46 -2.26
N LYS A 112 12.06 -9.93 -1.10
CA LYS A 112 11.32 -10.67 -0.07
C LYS A 112 9.84 -10.33 -0.20
N LEU A 113 9.07 -11.19 -0.85
CA LEU A 113 7.63 -11.05 -0.97
C LEU A 113 6.96 -11.82 0.18
N LEU A 114 6.38 -11.10 1.13
CA LEU A 114 5.91 -11.62 2.41
C LEU A 114 4.39 -11.63 2.47
N ARG A 115 3.83 -12.77 2.90
CA ARG A 115 2.41 -12.87 3.21
C ARG A 115 2.10 -12.31 4.61
N ALA A 116 1.22 -11.32 4.69
CA ALA A 116 0.58 -10.92 5.94
C ALA A 116 -0.76 -11.66 6.11
N ASP A 117 -0.77 -12.69 6.97
CA ASP A 117 -2.02 -13.39 7.29
C ASP A 117 -2.94 -12.48 8.13
N ILE A 118 -4.07 -12.09 7.55
CA ILE A 118 -5.15 -11.33 8.21
C ILE A 118 -6.44 -12.16 8.33
N GLY A 119 -6.34 -13.48 8.15
CA GLY A 119 -7.46 -14.40 8.00
C GLY A 119 -8.05 -14.38 6.58
N PRO A 120 -9.26 -14.94 6.38
CA PRO A 120 -9.97 -14.86 5.12
C PRO A 120 -10.03 -13.44 4.57
N ILE A 121 -9.59 -13.26 3.33
CA ILE A 121 -9.56 -11.97 2.66
C ILE A 121 -10.84 -11.75 1.83
N GLY A 122 -11.10 -10.49 1.50
CA GLY A 122 -12.19 -9.99 0.67
C GLY A 122 -11.65 -9.33 -0.60
N PHE A 123 -12.29 -8.24 -0.99
CA PHE A 123 -11.89 -7.46 -2.18
C PHE A 123 -10.52 -6.79 -1.96
N LEU A 124 -9.63 -6.88 -2.96
CA LEU A 124 -8.29 -6.27 -2.99
C LEU A 124 -7.44 -6.56 -1.73
N GLY A 125 -7.44 -7.81 -1.26
CA GLY A 125 -6.65 -8.21 -0.09
C GLY A 125 -7.15 -7.63 1.25
N GLY A 126 -8.27 -6.90 1.28
CA GLY A 126 -8.88 -6.45 2.54
C GLY A 126 -9.40 -7.62 3.39
N PRO A 127 -9.72 -7.41 4.67
CA PRO A 127 -10.41 -8.42 5.47
C PRO A 127 -11.74 -8.86 4.85
N GLY A 128 -11.96 -10.17 4.76
CA GLY A 128 -13.20 -10.77 4.27
C GLY A 128 -14.12 -11.26 5.39
N LYS A 129 -15.26 -11.86 5.00
CA LYS A 129 -16.16 -12.50 5.97
C LYS A 129 -15.42 -13.63 6.70
N GLY A 130 -15.41 -13.58 8.03
CA GLY A 130 -14.69 -14.55 8.86
C GLY A 130 -13.20 -14.24 9.04
N SER A 131 -12.72 -13.07 8.60
CA SER A 131 -11.37 -12.59 8.93
C SER A 131 -11.15 -12.52 10.45
N ASP A 132 -9.95 -12.82 10.90
CA ASP A 132 -9.58 -12.75 12.31
C ASP A 132 -8.99 -11.38 12.63
N ARG A 133 -9.73 -10.55 13.37
CA ARG A 133 -9.29 -9.21 13.80
C ARG A 133 -8.00 -9.26 14.62
N GLY A 134 -7.74 -10.34 15.36
CA GLY A 134 -6.52 -10.51 16.13
C GLY A 134 -5.27 -10.61 15.25
N LYS A 135 -5.44 -11.02 13.98
CA LYS A 135 -4.36 -11.13 13.00
C LYS A 135 -4.08 -9.84 12.24
N TRP A 136 -5.02 -8.90 12.17
CA TRP A 136 -4.90 -7.69 11.35
C TRP A 136 -3.63 -6.86 11.59
N PRO A 137 -3.11 -6.72 12.84
CA PRO A 137 -1.85 -6.02 13.08
C PRO A 137 -0.64 -6.65 12.37
N SER A 138 -0.73 -7.89 11.87
CA SER A 138 0.34 -8.52 11.08
C SER A 138 0.67 -7.69 9.84
N TYR A 139 -0.32 -7.09 9.18
CA TYR A 139 -0.14 -6.40 7.91
C TYR A 139 0.89 -5.26 7.99
N SER A 140 0.82 -4.42 9.01
CA SER A 140 1.79 -3.33 9.20
C SER A 140 3.09 -3.76 9.87
N ARG A 141 3.13 -4.95 10.52
CA ARG A 141 4.26 -5.41 11.35
C ARG A 141 5.19 -6.40 10.66
N THR A 142 4.67 -7.19 9.72
CA THR A 142 5.41 -8.26 9.04
C THR A 142 6.76 -7.82 8.46
N PRO A 143 6.94 -6.68 7.79
CA PRO A 143 8.21 -6.44 7.08
C PRO A 143 9.41 -6.24 8.02
N TRP A 144 9.17 -5.77 9.25
CA TRP A 144 10.24 -5.32 10.15
C TRP A 144 11.12 -6.46 10.69
N THR A 145 10.62 -7.69 10.71
CA THR A 145 11.41 -8.87 11.11
C THR A 145 12.24 -9.45 9.97
N HIS A 146 12.15 -8.87 8.77
CA HIS A 146 12.83 -9.35 7.56
C HIS A 146 13.80 -8.33 6.96
N LEU A 147 14.05 -7.22 7.66
CA LEU A 147 15.05 -6.23 7.26
C LEU A 147 16.46 -6.69 7.67
N ASP A 148 17.42 -6.60 6.75
CA ASP A 148 18.80 -7.03 6.98
C ASP A 148 19.69 -5.91 7.56
N GLY A 149 19.09 -5.02 8.38
CA GLY A 149 19.81 -3.91 9.04
C GLY A 149 20.16 -2.71 8.13
N HIS A 150 19.82 -2.77 6.84
CA HIS A 150 19.99 -1.64 5.93
C HIS A 150 19.04 -0.48 6.25
N ALA A 151 19.54 0.76 6.18
CA ALA A 151 18.69 1.94 6.23
C ALA A 151 17.77 1.98 4.99
N LEU A 152 16.49 2.29 5.20
CA LEU A 152 15.48 2.36 4.15
C LEU A 152 15.52 3.73 3.46
N ASP A 153 15.53 3.72 2.13
CA ASP A 153 15.43 4.95 1.34
C ASP A 153 13.96 5.35 1.11
N LEU A 154 13.11 4.36 0.85
CA LEU A 154 11.70 4.56 0.52
C LEU A 154 10.81 3.53 1.22
N ILE A 155 9.65 3.97 1.67
CA ILE A 155 8.53 3.13 2.07
C ILE A 155 7.33 3.51 1.19
N LEU A 156 6.82 2.57 0.41
CA LEU A 156 5.58 2.75 -0.35
C LEU A 156 4.40 2.13 0.39
N ILE A 157 3.35 2.90 0.59
CA ILE A 157 2.11 2.47 1.24
C ILE A 157 0.98 2.55 0.20
N ASP A 158 0.68 1.41 -0.42
CA ASP A 158 -0.39 1.26 -1.42
C ASP A 158 -1.29 0.02 -1.16
N GLY A 159 -1.18 -0.57 0.03
CA GLY A 159 -1.91 -1.77 0.43
C GLY A 159 -3.17 -1.48 1.24
N ARG A 160 -3.40 -2.36 2.23
CA ARG A 160 -4.42 -2.23 3.27
C ARG A 160 -3.82 -1.64 4.55
N PHE A 161 -4.68 -1.31 5.52
CA PHE A 161 -4.27 -0.79 6.83
C PHE A 161 -3.32 0.42 6.73
N ARG A 162 -3.58 1.33 5.79
CA ARG A 162 -2.61 2.36 5.39
C ARG A 162 -2.18 3.25 6.56
N ILE A 163 -3.09 3.65 7.44
CA ILE A 163 -2.75 4.42 8.65
C ILE A 163 -1.83 3.62 9.57
N ALA A 164 -2.10 2.33 9.80
CA ALA A 164 -1.23 1.48 10.61
C ALA A 164 0.16 1.34 9.96
N CYS A 165 0.23 1.18 8.64
CA CYS A 165 1.50 1.10 7.91
C CYS A 165 2.30 2.41 8.02
N ILE A 166 1.64 3.57 7.91
CA ILE A 166 2.26 4.89 8.11
C ILE A 166 2.85 5.00 9.52
N LEU A 167 2.05 4.68 10.54
CA LEU A 167 2.42 4.84 11.94
C LEU A 167 3.51 3.85 12.38
N ASP A 168 3.40 2.57 12.00
CA ASP A 168 4.43 1.57 12.33
C ASP A 168 5.76 1.94 11.63
N SER A 169 5.69 2.45 10.40
CA SER A 169 6.87 2.93 9.65
C SER A 169 7.54 4.12 10.34
N LEU A 170 6.80 5.20 10.63
CA LEU A 170 7.38 6.42 11.20
C LEU A 170 7.98 6.20 12.60
N LEU A 171 7.51 5.17 13.32
CA LEU A 171 8.07 4.81 14.63
C LEU A 171 9.40 4.06 14.51
N ARG A 172 9.76 3.52 13.33
CA ARG A 172 10.95 2.67 13.14
C ARG A 172 12.03 3.28 12.26
N VAL A 173 11.71 4.29 11.47
CA VAL A 173 12.65 4.93 10.55
C VAL A 173 13.03 6.34 10.99
N ASP A 174 14.10 6.86 10.41
CA ASP A 174 14.53 8.24 10.60
C ASP A 174 14.05 9.17 9.45
N ARG A 175 14.41 10.45 9.52
CA ARG A 175 13.99 11.48 8.54
C ARG A 175 14.57 11.32 7.14
N ARG A 176 15.56 10.46 6.94
CA ARG A 176 16.18 10.20 5.63
C ARG A 176 15.28 9.31 4.79
N THR A 177 14.47 8.46 5.41
CA THR A 177 13.50 7.61 4.73
C THR A 177 12.33 8.45 4.20
N ILE A 178 12.03 8.27 2.92
CA ILE A 178 10.87 8.86 2.25
C ILE A 178 9.67 7.92 2.42
N LEU A 179 8.50 8.47 2.71
CA LEU A 179 7.23 7.75 2.72
C LEU A 179 6.40 8.21 1.52
N ALA A 180 6.12 7.32 0.58
CA ALA A 180 5.19 7.55 -0.51
C ALA A 180 3.85 6.87 -0.16
N ILE A 181 2.78 7.64 -0.06
CA ILE A 181 1.46 7.17 0.36
C ILE A 181 0.48 7.43 -0.77
N HIS A 182 0.09 6.37 -1.48
CA HIS A 182 -0.87 6.50 -2.56
C HIS A 182 -2.27 6.75 -2.00
N ASP A 183 -3.17 7.35 -2.79
CA ASP A 183 -4.55 7.60 -2.39
C ASP A 183 -4.68 8.42 -1.08
N PHE A 184 -3.68 9.24 -0.73
CA PHE A 184 -3.65 9.97 0.53
C PHE A 184 -4.55 11.21 0.50
N TRP A 185 -4.40 12.05 -0.52
CA TRP A 185 -5.07 13.35 -0.55
C TRP A 185 -6.58 13.26 -0.84
N ASN A 186 -7.02 12.20 -1.51
CA ASN A 186 -8.43 11.92 -1.78
C ASN A 186 -9.11 11.14 -0.64
N ARG A 187 -8.42 10.80 0.45
CA ARG A 187 -8.97 10.06 1.60
C ARG A 187 -8.78 10.82 2.92
N PRO A 188 -9.72 11.71 3.29
CA PRO A 188 -9.62 12.52 4.51
C PRO A 188 -9.40 11.72 5.80
N ALA A 189 -9.90 10.48 5.86
CA ALA A 189 -9.67 9.57 6.98
C ALA A 189 -8.17 9.34 7.28
N TYR A 190 -7.29 9.48 6.29
CA TYR A 190 -5.85 9.28 6.47
C TYR A 190 -5.14 10.51 7.06
N HIS A 191 -5.77 11.68 7.05
CA HIS A 191 -5.10 12.96 7.37
C HIS A 191 -4.78 13.12 8.86
N GLY A 192 -5.32 12.24 9.73
CA GLY A 192 -4.97 12.19 11.15
C GLY A 192 -3.49 11.95 11.44
N VAL A 193 -2.70 11.48 10.45
CA VAL A 193 -1.25 11.28 10.58
C VAL A 193 -0.40 12.51 10.24
N LEU A 194 -0.99 13.57 9.67
CA LEU A 194 -0.27 14.80 9.30
C LEU A 194 0.49 15.46 10.46
N PRO A 195 0.02 15.43 11.73
CA PRO A 195 0.80 15.95 12.86
C PRO A 195 2.16 15.27 13.06
N PHE A 196 2.43 14.11 12.44
CA PHE A 196 3.68 13.35 12.56
C PHE A 196 4.56 13.42 11.30
N LEU A 197 4.08 14.04 10.22
CA LEU A 197 4.71 14.03 8.90
C LEU A 197 5.00 15.45 8.38
N ASP A 198 6.12 15.59 7.66
CA ASP A 198 6.39 16.76 6.82
C ASP A 198 6.14 16.36 5.37
N GLU A 199 5.25 17.08 4.67
CA GLU A 199 5.07 16.95 3.22
C GLU A 199 6.33 17.41 2.49
N ILE A 200 6.79 16.60 1.54
CA ILE A 200 7.94 16.90 0.67
C ILE A 200 7.46 17.17 -0.75
N ASP A 201 6.50 16.39 -1.23
CA ASP A 201 5.95 16.49 -2.58
C ASP A 201 4.55 15.88 -2.63
N ARG A 202 3.82 16.18 -3.70
CA ARG A 202 2.48 15.66 -3.97
C ARG A 202 2.22 15.64 -5.46
N CYS A 203 1.61 14.55 -5.93
CA CYS A 203 1.04 14.49 -7.25
C CYS A 203 -0.33 13.83 -7.18
N GLU A 204 -1.38 14.57 -7.54
CA GLU A 204 -2.76 14.06 -7.51
C GLU A 204 -3.12 13.46 -6.13
N SER A 205 -3.33 12.14 -6.03
CA SER A 205 -3.65 11.47 -4.78
C SER A 205 -2.41 11.00 -4.01
N LEU A 206 -1.26 10.83 -4.69
CA LEU A 206 0.00 10.40 -4.11
C LEU A 206 0.62 11.53 -3.27
N GLY A 207 0.81 11.29 -1.98
CA GLY A 207 1.56 12.16 -1.08
C GLY A 207 2.95 11.60 -0.79
N VAL A 208 3.96 12.48 -0.72
CA VAL A 208 5.34 12.14 -0.40
C VAL A 208 5.75 12.88 0.86
N PHE A 209 6.23 12.15 1.85
CA PHE A 209 6.48 12.66 3.19
C PHE A 209 7.83 12.20 3.73
N ARG A 210 8.24 12.84 4.82
CA ARG A 210 9.20 12.31 5.79
C ARG A 210 8.62 12.43 7.19
N VAL A 211 9.12 11.61 8.10
CA VAL A 211 8.80 11.73 9.54
C VAL A 211 9.21 13.12 10.04
N LYS A 212 8.41 13.77 10.88
CA LYS A 212 8.79 15.02 11.55
C LYS A 212 10.03 14.86 12.44
N ARG A 213 10.76 15.95 12.65
CA ARG A 213 11.98 15.93 13.48
C ARG A 213 11.65 15.66 14.93
N GLU A 214 10.58 16.28 15.38
CA GLU A 214 10.03 16.15 16.70
C GLU A 214 8.52 15.98 16.51
N PHE A 215 7.96 14.94 17.12
CA PHE A 215 6.54 14.67 17.12
C PHE A 215 6.16 13.93 18.40
N ASP A 216 4.90 13.98 18.78
CA ASP A 216 4.39 13.24 19.93
C ASP A 216 4.35 11.74 19.59
N ARG A 217 5.41 11.03 20.01
CA ARG A 217 5.57 9.61 19.79
C ARG A 217 4.51 8.78 20.53
N THR A 218 4.10 9.22 21.73
CA THR A 218 3.05 8.56 22.51
C THR A 218 1.70 8.68 21.83
N ALA A 219 1.38 9.84 21.24
CA ALA A 219 0.18 10.02 20.44
C ALA A 219 0.20 9.14 19.17
N ALA A 220 1.34 9.04 18.48
CA ALA A 220 1.48 8.16 17.33
C ALA A 220 1.29 6.67 17.69
N GLU A 221 1.87 6.23 18.81
CA GLU A 221 1.69 4.87 19.35
C GLU A 221 0.23 4.59 19.76
N ALA A 222 -0.44 5.57 20.37
CA ALA A 222 -1.86 5.46 20.70
C ALA A 222 -2.72 5.35 19.45
N LEU A 223 -2.48 6.18 18.44
CA LEU A 223 -3.21 6.12 17.16
C LEU A 223 -2.95 4.79 16.44
N LEU A 224 -1.73 4.25 16.52
CA LEU A 224 -1.40 2.96 15.92
C LEU A 224 -2.20 1.81 16.55
N LYS A 225 -2.42 1.82 17.86
CA LYS A 225 -3.21 0.79 18.55
C LYS A 225 -4.62 0.68 17.97
N GLU A 226 -5.23 1.80 17.62
CA GLU A 226 -6.55 1.84 16.99
C GLU A 226 -6.46 1.50 15.49
N ALA A 227 -5.53 2.14 14.77
CA ALA A 227 -5.38 1.99 13.32
C ALA A 227 -5.00 0.57 12.89
N ALA A 228 -4.31 -0.21 13.74
CA ALA A 228 -3.98 -1.61 13.49
C ALA A 228 -5.21 -2.50 13.28
N TYR A 229 -6.38 -2.05 13.73
CA TYR A 229 -7.65 -2.74 13.53
C TYR A 229 -8.59 -2.03 12.54
N TRP A 230 -8.02 -1.16 11.69
CA TRP A 230 -8.75 -0.40 10.68
C TRP A 230 -8.13 -0.62 9.27
N PRO A 231 -8.76 -1.44 8.40
CA PRO A 231 -8.18 -1.89 7.13
C PRO A 231 -8.04 -0.84 6.03
N GLY A 232 -8.53 0.38 6.24
CA GLY A 232 -8.41 1.49 5.29
C GLY A 232 -9.70 1.87 4.57
#